data_AF-A0A2P5DIB5-F1
#
_entry.id   AF-A0A2P5DIB5-F1
#
_cell.length_a   1.000
_cell.length_b   1.000
_cell.length_c   1.000
_cell.angle_alpha   90.00
_cell.angle_beta   90.00
_cell.angle_gamma   90.00
#
_symmetry.space_group_name_H-M   'P 1'
#
loop_
_entity.id
_entity.type
_entity.pdbx_description
1 polymer ?
#
loop_
_entity_poly.entity_id
_entity_poly.type
_entity_poly.pdbx_seq_one_letter_code
_entity_poly.pdbx_strand_id
1 'polypeptide(L)'
;MATSTSIGHLSKCPARVGILEMLIGAPAPDATTLAEQADLHAASIAELQRTVRDNQKDMVDRYNDLLKEVLTLADRIEARMASMEEDVGLLKRVSARPSSSSENGGGSKLKVPEPKQFGGSRNAKELENFLWDMEQYFKAAHVASEEQVTITSMYLA
;
A
#
# COMPACT_ATOMS: atom_id res chain seq x y z
N MET A 1 90.87 16.67 -19.03
CA MET A 1 89.95 17.78 -18.67
C MET A 1 89.00 17.27 -17.60
N ALA A 2 89.26 17.60 -16.34
CA ALA A 2 88.37 17.28 -15.22
C ALA A 2 87.74 18.60 -14.74
N THR A 3 86.45 18.76 -14.98
CA THR A 3 85.68 19.90 -14.49
C THR A 3 85.50 19.76 -12.99
N SER A 4 86.14 20.66 -12.23
CA SER A 4 86.00 20.78 -10.78
C SER A 4 84.62 21.38 -10.45
N THR A 5 83.67 20.52 -10.10
CA THR A 5 82.31 20.92 -9.73
C THR A 5 82.29 21.44 -8.28
N SER A 6 82.29 22.77 -8.14
CA SER A 6 81.65 23.60 -7.10
C SER A 6 81.59 23.07 -5.64
N ILE A 7 82.61 23.43 -4.84
CA ILE A 7 82.63 23.32 -3.36
C ILE A 7 81.92 24.52 -2.68
N GLY A 8 81.71 25.64 -3.37
CA GLY A 8 81.14 26.88 -2.80
C GLY A 8 79.66 26.82 -2.40
N HIS A 9 78.93 25.77 -2.79
CA HIS A 9 77.50 25.64 -2.49
C HIS A 9 77.22 25.00 -1.12
N LEU A 10 78.20 24.30 -0.54
CA LEU A 10 78.06 23.55 0.73
C LEU A 10 78.30 24.41 1.98
N SER A 11 79.09 25.49 1.91
CA SER A 11 79.42 26.35 3.06
C SER A 11 78.26 27.22 3.55
N LYS A 12 77.23 27.44 2.72
CA LYS A 12 76.02 28.20 3.06
C LYS A 12 74.94 27.36 3.75
N CYS A 13 75.04 26.03 3.69
CA CYS A 13 74.04 25.13 4.28
C CYS A 13 73.98 25.20 5.81
N PRO A 14 75.09 25.17 6.57
CA PRO A 14 75.03 25.15 8.04
C PRO A 14 74.39 26.40 8.63
N ALA A 15 74.70 27.58 8.10
CA ALA A 15 74.10 28.85 8.54
C ALA A 15 72.59 28.92 8.25
N ARG A 16 72.15 28.38 7.11
CA ARG A 16 70.73 28.32 6.75
C ARG A 16 69.95 27.34 7.62
N VAL A 17 70.56 26.21 7.98
CA VAL A 17 69.98 25.22 8.89
C VAL A 17 69.81 25.81 10.29
N GLY A 18 70.83 26.49 10.82
CA GLY A 18 70.74 27.12 12.15
C GLY A 18 69.67 28.22 12.24
N ILE A 19 69.46 29.01 11.17
CA ILE A 19 68.36 30.01 11.13
C ILE A 19 66.99 29.31 11.12
N LEU A 20 66.85 28.20 10.40
CA LEU A 20 65.60 27.42 10.36
C LEU A 20 65.29 26.78 11.71
N GLU A 21 66.29 26.19 12.38
CA GLU A 21 66.14 25.60 13.72
C GLU A 21 65.72 26.64 14.76
N MET A 22 66.22 27.87 14.67
CA MET A 22 65.86 28.98 15.55
C MET A 22 64.43 29.49 15.31
N LEU A 23 63.98 29.52 14.04
CA LEU A 23 62.66 30.01 13.66
C LEU A 23 61.53 28.99 13.91
N ILE A 24 61.81 27.71 13.68
CA ILE A 24 60.80 26.63 13.72
C ILE A 24 60.85 25.87 15.06
N GLY A 25 61.98 25.93 15.77
CA GLY A 25 62.24 25.12 16.95
C GLY A 25 62.64 23.69 16.60
N ALA A 26 63.27 22.99 17.55
CA ALA A 26 63.51 21.56 17.39
C ALA A 26 62.15 20.82 17.36
N PRO A 27 61.97 19.84 16.46
CA PRO A 27 60.74 19.06 16.45
C PRO A 27 60.56 18.38 17.81
N ALA A 28 59.31 18.37 18.31
CA ALA A 28 58.99 17.67 19.54
C ALA A 28 59.38 16.18 19.38
N PRO A 29 59.90 15.53 20.44
CA PRO A 29 60.42 14.17 20.36
C PRO A 29 59.37 13.12 19.95
N ASP A 30 58.10 13.48 19.99
CA ASP A 30 56.90 12.71 19.70
C ASP A 30 56.04 13.29 18.55
N ALA A 31 56.52 14.33 17.86
CA ALA A 31 55.82 14.88 16.70
C ALA A 31 55.87 13.90 15.53
N THR A 32 54.70 13.40 15.11
CA THR A 32 54.56 12.66 13.86
C THR A 32 54.96 13.56 12.69
N THR A 33 55.67 12.97 11.74
CA THR A 33 56.07 13.69 10.54
C THR A 33 54.85 14.01 9.68
N LEU A 34 54.93 15.10 8.91
CA LEU A 34 53.86 15.45 7.96
C LEU A 34 53.56 14.31 6.97
N ALA A 35 54.56 13.50 6.63
CA ALA A 35 54.43 12.32 5.79
C ALA A 35 53.59 11.23 6.48
N GLU A 36 53.90 10.89 7.73
CA GLU A 36 53.13 9.90 8.51
C GLU A 36 51.67 10.34 8.69
N GLN A 37 51.42 11.64 8.89
CA GLN A 37 50.06 12.16 8.98
C GLN A 37 49.32 12.09 7.63
N ALA A 38 49.99 12.38 6.52
CA ALA A 38 49.42 12.24 5.18
C ALA A 38 49.06 10.79 4.86
N ASP A 39 49.92 9.84 5.22
CA ASP A 39 49.69 8.40 5.05
C ASP A 39 48.50 7.93 5.90
N LEU A 40 48.42 8.38 7.15
CA LEU A 40 47.29 8.08 8.04
C LEU A 40 45.97 8.62 7.48
N HIS A 41 45.96 9.86 6.98
CA HIS A 41 44.78 10.45 6.35
C HIS A 41 44.40 9.71 5.05
N ALA A 42 45.39 9.31 4.24
CA ALA A 42 45.13 8.53 3.03
C ALA A 42 44.47 7.18 3.36
N ALA A 43 44.94 6.49 4.42
CA ALA A 43 44.32 5.26 4.90
C ALA A 43 42.89 5.49 5.42
N SER A 44 42.66 6.56 6.19
CA SER A 44 41.34 6.93 6.68
C SER A 44 40.35 7.25 5.55
N ILE A 45 40.80 7.99 4.52
CA ILE A 45 39.99 8.30 3.34
C ILE A 45 39.65 7.02 2.58
N ALA A 46 40.61 6.12 2.38
CA ALA A 46 40.37 4.85 1.71
C ALA A 46 39.32 4.00 2.44
N GLU A 47 39.33 4.02 3.77
CA GLU A 47 38.35 3.29 4.57
C GLU A 47 36.96 3.93 4.50
N LEU A 48 36.86 5.26 4.60
CA LEU A 48 35.59 5.97 4.39
C LEU A 48 35.01 5.69 3.00
N GLN A 49 35.85 5.67 1.96
CA GLN A 49 35.42 5.32 0.61
C GLN A 49 34.91 3.89 0.50
N ARG A 50 35.54 2.94 1.22
CA ARG A 50 35.04 1.55 1.31
C ARG A 50 33.68 1.51 2.01
N THR A 51 33.56 2.13 3.19
CA THR A 51 32.29 2.17 3.93
C THR A 51 31.16 2.78 3.11
N VAL A 52 31.42 3.90 2.40
CA VAL A 52 30.41 4.53 1.54
C VAL A 52 30.01 3.61 0.39
N ARG A 53 30.96 2.94 -0.25
CA ARG A 53 30.68 1.99 -1.33
C ARG A 53 29.85 0.81 -0.85
N ASP A 54 30.19 0.26 0.31
CA ASP A 54 29.49 -0.90 0.88
C ASP A 54 28.06 -0.51 1.31
N ASN A 55 27.88 0.66 1.92
CA ASN A 55 26.55 1.21 2.23
C ASN A 55 25.72 1.45 0.97
N GLN A 56 26.31 2.02 -0.09
CA GLN A 56 25.62 2.21 -1.36
C GLN A 56 25.17 0.88 -1.96
N LYS A 57 26.04 -0.15 -1.90
CA LYS A 57 25.70 -1.50 -2.35
C LYS A 57 24.56 -2.11 -1.52
N ASP A 58 24.65 -2.04 -0.20
CA ASP A 58 23.61 -2.54 0.71
C ASP A 58 22.26 -1.84 0.49
N MET A 59 22.26 -0.52 0.28
CA MET A 59 21.03 0.22 -0.06
C MET A 59 20.41 -0.25 -1.38
N VAL A 60 21.22 -0.49 -2.41
CA VAL A 60 20.74 -0.99 -3.71
C VAL A 60 20.19 -2.41 -3.56
N ASP A 61 20.88 -3.28 -2.82
CA ASP A 61 20.45 -4.66 -2.58
C ASP A 61 19.10 -4.69 -1.84
N ARG A 62 18.93 -3.88 -0.78
CA ARG A 62 17.65 -3.73 -0.05
C ARG A 62 16.52 -3.18 -0.92
N TYR A 63 16.80 -2.20 -1.78
CA TYR A 63 15.81 -1.67 -2.71
C TYR A 63 15.35 -2.73 -3.71
N ASN A 64 16.28 -3.51 -4.26
CA ASN A 64 15.95 -4.59 -5.17
C ASN A 64 15.15 -5.70 -4.48
N ASP A 65 15.45 -6.02 -3.23
CA ASP A 65 14.68 -7.00 -2.46
C ASP A 65 13.26 -6.50 -2.16
N LEU A 66 13.10 -5.24 -1.77
CA LEU A 66 11.78 -4.62 -1.64
C LEU A 66 11.00 -4.63 -2.97
N LEU A 67 11.68 -4.35 -4.09
CA LEU A 67 11.05 -4.39 -5.42
C LEU A 67 10.55 -5.80 -5.75
N LYS A 68 11.33 -6.84 -5.44
CA LYS A 68 10.88 -8.24 -5.61
C LYS A 68 9.65 -8.52 -4.74
N GLU A 69 9.67 -8.12 -3.47
CA GLU A 69 8.52 -8.33 -2.57
C GLU A 69 7.26 -7.66 -3.10
N VAL A 70 7.36 -6.42 -3.57
CA VAL A 70 6.23 -5.67 -4.17
C VAL A 70 5.70 -6.39 -5.41
N LEU A 71 6.58 -6.88 -6.30
CA LEU A 71 6.17 -7.66 -7.47
C LEU A 71 5.46 -8.96 -7.06
N THR A 72 6.00 -9.70 -6.07
CA THR A 72 5.33 -10.92 -5.59
C THR A 72 3.98 -10.63 -4.94
N LEU A 73 3.81 -9.47 -4.31
CA LEU A 73 2.53 -9.05 -3.76
C LEU A 73 1.53 -8.71 -4.87
N ALA A 74 1.98 -8.05 -5.93
CA ALA A 74 1.16 -7.76 -7.11
C ALA A 74 0.64 -9.05 -7.75
N ASP A 75 1.52 -10.04 -8.00
CA ASP A 75 1.14 -11.35 -8.56
C ASP A 75 0.08 -12.05 -7.68
N ARG A 76 0.22 -11.97 -6.35
CA ARG A 76 -0.74 -12.55 -5.41
C ARG A 76 -2.09 -11.84 -5.45
N ILE A 77 -2.10 -10.51 -5.63
CA ILE A 77 -3.34 -9.73 -5.75
C ILE A 77 -4.04 -10.10 -7.05
N GLU A 78 -3.32 -10.16 -8.18
CA GLU A 78 -3.86 -10.54 -9.47
C GLU A 78 -4.48 -11.95 -9.44
N ALA A 79 -3.77 -12.92 -8.86
CA ALA A 79 -4.28 -14.29 -8.70
C ALA A 79 -5.57 -14.33 -7.86
N ARG A 80 -5.63 -13.55 -6.77
CA ARG A 80 -6.83 -13.47 -5.92
C ARG A 80 -7.99 -12.77 -6.64
N MET A 81 -7.71 -11.74 -7.43
CA MET A 81 -8.72 -11.06 -8.25
C MET A 81 -9.31 -12.02 -9.29
N ALA A 82 -8.48 -12.77 -10.01
CA ALA A 82 -8.94 -13.76 -10.98
C ALA A 82 -9.83 -14.84 -10.34
N SER A 83 -9.45 -15.35 -9.17
CA SER A 83 -10.29 -16.29 -8.40
C SER A 83 -11.63 -15.68 -7.99
N MET A 84 -11.64 -14.43 -7.56
CA MET A 84 -12.88 -13.74 -7.17
C MET A 84 -13.80 -13.47 -8.39
N GLU A 85 -13.22 -13.15 -9.54
CA GLU A 85 -13.97 -13.01 -10.80
C GLU A 85 -14.60 -14.34 -11.24
N GLU A 86 -13.90 -15.46 -11.05
CA GLU A 86 -14.44 -16.80 -11.29
C GLU A 86 -15.63 -17.09 -10.36
N ASP A 87 -15.49 -16.87 -9.05
CA ASP A 87 -16.55 -17.06 -8.06
C ASP A 87 -17.80 -16.22 -8.39
N VAL A 88 -17.60 -14.95 -8.76
CA VAL A 88 -18.68 -14.06 -9.21
C VAL A 88 -19.33 -14.58 -10.49
N GLY A 89 -18.54 -15.10 -11.43
CA GLY A 89 -19.03 -15.73 -12.65
C GLY A 89 -19.90 -16.97 -12.38
N LEU A 90 -19.50 -17.82 -11.44
CA LEU A 90 -20.25 -18.99 -10.99
C LEU A 90 -21.57 -18.58 -10.32
N LEU A 91 -21.53 -17.63 -9.38
CA LEU A 91 -22.72 -17.10 -8.72
C LEU A 91 -23.73 -16.52 -9.71
N LYS A 92 -23.25 -15.73 -10.69
CA LYS A 92 -24.09 -15.18 -11.76
C LYS A 92 -24.73 -16.27 -12.61
N ARG A 93 -24.02 -17.36 -12.91
CA ARG A 93 -24.56 -18.50 -13.67
C ARG A 93 -25.58 -19.30 -12.89
N VAL A 94 -25.37 -19.54 -11.60
CA VAL A 94 -26.35 -20.19 -10.72
C VAL A 94 -27.62 -19.35 -10.65
N SER A 95 -27.51 -18.03 -10.53
CA SER A 95 -28.65 -17.12 -10.51
C SER A 95 -29.38 -17.03 -11.85
N ALA A 96 -28.68 -17.17 -12.99
CA ALA A 96 -29.26 -17.07 -14.33
C ALA A 96 -29.75 -18.41 -14.92
N ARG A 97 -29.52 -19.55 -14.26
CA ARG A 97 -29.98 -20.84 -14.73
C ARG A 97 -31.51 -20.89 -14.59
N PRO A 98 -32.29 -21.04 -15.68
CA PRO A 98 -33.71 -21.33 -15.54
C PRO A 98 -33.82 -22.70 -14.88
N SER A 99 -34.55 -22.78 -13.78
CA SER A 99 -34.90 -24.06 -13.15
C SER A 99 -35.56 -24.95 -14.20
N SER A 100 -34.81 -25.91 -14.73
CA SER A 100 -35.32 -26.99 -15.56
C SER A 100 -36.01 -28.00 -14.65
N SER A 101 -37.19 -27.66 -14.19
CA SER A 101 -38.16 -28.60 -13.64
C SER A 101 -39.55 -28.11 -14.01
N SER A 102 -40.19 -28.88 -14.89
CA SER A 102 -41.57 -28.75 -15.34
C SER A 102 -41.89 -27.54 -16.21
N GLU A 103 -42.20 -27.84 -17.46
CA GLU A 103 -43.37 -27.27 -18.13
C GLU A 103 -44.55 -27.28 -17.14
N ASN A 104 -44.75 -26.15 -16.46
CA ASN A 104 -46.05 -25.52 -16.36
C ASN A 104 -45.81 -24.08 -15.91
N GLY A 105 -46.34 -23.12 -16.65
CA GLY A 105 -46.24 -21.70 -16.33
C GLY A 105 -46.63 -21.43 -14.88
N GLY A 106 -45.69 -20.90 -14.11
CA GLY A 106 -45.88 -20.66 -12.70
C GLY A 106 -44.52 -20.53 -12.05
N GLY A 107 -43.93 -19.34 -12.15
CA GLY A 107 -42.98 -18.94 -11.11
C GLY A 107 -43.62 -19.27 -9.77
N SER A 108 -42.81 -19.66 -8.79
CA SER A 108 -43.22 -19.65 -7.39
C SER A 108 -43.55 -18.21 -7.00
N LYS A 109 -44.63 -17.66 -7.56
CA LYS A 109 -45.45 -16.62 -6.98
C LYS A 109 -45.97 -17.31 -5.74
N LEU A 110 -45.21 -17.19 -4.65
CA LEU A 110 -45.80 -17.25 -3.32
C LEU A 110 -47.04 -16.36 -3.44
N LYS A 111 -48.22 -16.98 -3.49
CA LYS A 111 -49.46 -16.24 -3.62
C LYS A 111 -49.52 -15.37 -2.38
N VAL A 112 -49.37 -14.06 -2.56
CA VAL A 112 -49.52 -13.13 -1.45
C VAL A 112 -50.93 -13.35 -0.91
N PRO A 113 -51.09 -13.73 0.36
CA PRO A 113 -52.41 -13.92 0.93
C PRO A 113 -53.20 -12.63 0.81
N GLU A 114 -54.44 -12.72 0.32
CA GLU A 114 -55.30 -11.54 0.21
C GLU A 114 -55.69 -11.03 1.61
N PRO A 115 -55.75 -9.70 1.82
CA PRO A 115 -56.21 -9.11 3.07
C PRO A 115 -57.65 -9.51 3.38
N LYS A 116 -57.99 -9.50 4.68
CA LYS A 116 -59.38 -9.64 5.10
C LYS A 116 -60.14 -8.35 4.79
N GLN A 117 -61.40 -8.48 4.38
CA GLN A 117 -62.30 -7.33 4.27
C GLN A 117 -62.51 -6.69 5.64
N PHE A 118 -62.59 -5.36 5.65
CA PHE A 118 -62.94 -4.59 6.83
C PHE A 118 -64.42 -4.80 7.16
N GLY A 119 -64.74 -5.24 8.38
CA GLY A 119 -66.10 -5.58 8.78
C GLY A 119 -67.00 -4.38 9.07
N GLY A 120 -66.52 -3.15 8.88
CA GLY A 120 -67.30 -1.92 9.05
C GLY A 120 -67.65 -1.58 10.51
N SER A 121 -67.14 -2.36 11.47
CA SER A 121 -67.39 -2.13 12.89
C SER A 121 -66.71 -0.85 13.38
N ARG A 122 -67.35 -0.15 14.33
CA ARG A 122 -66.76 1.00 15.03
C ARG A 122 -65.79 0.55 16.13
N ASN A 123 -64.85 -0.32 15.78
CA ASN A 123 -63.85 -0.88 16.68
C ASN A 123 -62.45 -0.43 16.24
N ALA A 124 -61.76 0.34 17.10
CA ALA A 124 -60.42 0.86 16.81
C ALA A 124 -59.40 -0.24 16.51
N LYS A 125 -59.50 -1.39 17.21
CA LYS A 125 -58.58 -2.52 17.03
C LYS A 125 -58.77 -3.21 15.68
N GLU A 126 -60.02 -3.27 15.20
CA GLU A 126 -60.32 -3.85 13.90
C GLU A 126 -59.79 -2.96 12.76
N LEU A 127 -59.95 -1.64 12.90
CA LEU A 127 -59.40 -0.67 11.97
C LEU A 127 -57.86 -0.73 11.92
N GLU A 128 -57.21 -0.81 13.08
CA GLU A 128 -55.75 -0.93 13.16
C GLU A 128 -55.24 -2.22 12.50
N ASN A 129 -55.88 -3.36 12.77
CA ASN A 129 -55.52 -4.63 12.14
C ASN A 129 -55.71 -4.58 10.61
N PHE A 130 -56.81 -3.99 10.13
CA PHE A 130 -57.07 -3.85 8.70
C PHE A 130 -55.99 -3.01 8.00
N LEU A 131 -55.63 -1.85 8.56
CA LEU A 131 -54.59 -1.00 8.00
C LEU A 131 -53.23 -1.71 7.98
N TRP A 132 -52.92 -2.45 9.05
CA TRP A 132 -51.70 -3.25 9.12
C TRP A 132 -51.67 -4.36 8.06
N ASP A 133 -52.76 -5.11 7.90
CA ASP A 133 -52.90 -6.16 6.88
C ASP A 133 -52.72 -5.60 5.45
N MET A 134 -53.32 -4.44 5.16
CA MET A 134 -53.19 -3.76 3.86
C MET A 134 -51.73 -3.30 3.61
N GLU A 135 -51.07 -2.76 4.62
CA GLU A 135 -49.67 -2.32 4.50
C GLU A 135 -48.73 -3.51 4.21
N GLN A 136 -48.91 -4.63 4.91
CA GLN A 136 -48.13 -5.84 4.66
C GLN A 136 -48.41 -6.40 3.27
N TYR A 137 -49.67 -6.39 2.83
CA TYR A 137 -50.04 -6.81 1.49
C TYR A 137 -49.36 -5.97 0.41
N PHE A 138 -49.37 -4.63 0.52
CA PHE A 138 -48.71 -3.78 -0.46
C PHE A 138 -47.20 -4.00 -0.53
N LYS A 139 -46.55 -4.22 0.63
CA LYS A 139 -45.12 -4.56 0.70
C LYS A 139 -44.82 -5.91 0.04
N ALA A 140 -45.64 -6.92 0.29
CA ALA A 140 -45.45 -8.27 -0.25
C ALA A 140 -45.82 -8.40 -1.73
N ALA A 141 -46.83 -7.65 -2.19
CA ALA A 141 -47.32 -7.67 -3.57
C ALA A 141 -46.67 -6.60 -4.47
N HIS A 142 -45.75 -5.78 -3.94
CA HIS A 142 -45.09 -4.69 -4.66
C HIS A 142 -46.08 -3.70 -5.33
N VAL A 143 -47.15 -3.35 -4.61
CA VAL A 143 -48.19 -2.44 -5.12
C VAL A 143 -47.68 -0.99 -5.16
N ALA A 144 -47.82 -0.34 -6.32
CA ALA A 144 -47.45 1.06 -6.50
C ALA A 144 -48.32 1.99 -5.63
N SER A 145 -47.75 3.07 -5.11
CA SER A 145 -48.44 3.98 -4.18
C SER A 145 -49.73 4.60 -4.76
N GLU A 146 -49.77 4.81 -6.08
CA GLU A 146 -50.96 5.30 -6.79
C GLU A 146 -52.15 4.32 -6.79
N GLU A 147 -51.90 3.02 -6.67
CA GLU A 147 -52.93 1.98 -6.69
C GLU A 147 -53.43 1.60 -5.29
N GLN A 148 -52.68 1.94 -4.24
CA GLN A 148 -52.97 1.54 -2.86
C GLN A 148 -54.36 2.00 -2.39
N VAL A 149 -54.75 3.24 -2.68
CA VAL A 149 -56.08 3.76 -2.31
C VAL A 149 -57.18 3.00 -3.03
N THR A 150 -57.02 2.79 -4.33
CA THR A 150 -57.98 2.07 -5.17
C THR A 150 -58.15 0.62 -4.69
N ILE A 151 -57.05 -0.07 -4.40
CA ILE A 151 -57.09 -1.45 -3.90
C ILE A 151 -57.69 -1.49 -2.49
N THR A 152 -57.31 -0.57 -1.59
CA THR A 152 -57.90 -0.49 -0.23
C THR A 152 -59.42 -0.35 -0.29
N SER A 153 -59.95 0.43 -1.23
CA SER A 153 -61.40 0.61 -1.39
C SER A 153 -62.14 -0.70 -1.71
N MET A 154 -61.50 -1.67 -2.36
CA MET A 154 -62.10 -2.98 -2.67
C MET A 154 -62.28 -3.87 -1.44
N TYR A 155 -61.59 -3.56 -0.33
CA TYR A 155 -61.66 -4.32 0.91
C TYR A 155 -62.46 -3.62 2.01
N LEU A 156 -63.11 -2.50 1.68
CA LEU A 156 -64.10 -1.86 2.55
C LEU A 156 -65.48 -2.45 2.25
N ALA A 157 -66.15 -2.99 3.28
CA ALA A 157 -67.52 -3.51 3.17
C ALA A 157 -68.58 -2.40 3.15
#